data_AF-A0A4Q3CBY8-F1
#
_entry.id   AF-A0A4Q3CBY8-F1
#
_cell.length_a   1.000
_cell.length_b   1.000
_cell.length_c   1.000
_cell.angle_alpha   90.00
_cell.angle_beta   90.00
_cell.angle_gamma   90.00
#
_symmetry.space_group_name_H-M   'P 1'
#
loop_
_entity.id
_entity.type
_entity.pdbx_description
1 polymer ?
#
loop_
_entity_poly.entity_id
_entity_poly.type
_entity_poly.pdbx_seq_one_letter_code
_entity_poly.pdbx_strand_id
1 'polypeptide(L)'
;IKHNGSPKVNGKPASNRLALPTAEGVYLVDKTSIIRVEAMSNYSTFYLHDHKKIVVSKTLKEYEHVLNEDMFLRINRSVIVNLEYIVKYRKGDGGTLEMTDGTEIEVSSSRKEALMERLFDERK
;
A
#
# COMPACT_ATOMS: atom_id res chain seq x y z
N ILE A 1 -53.53 -4.89 -2.22
CA ILE A 1 -52.59 -5.84 -2.88
C ILE A 1 -51.21 -5.21 -2.78
N LYS A 2 -50.33 -5.80 -1.97
CA LYS A 2 -48.96 -5.33 -1.70
C LYS A 2 -47.97 -5.92 -2.72
N HIS A 3 -46.79 -5.28 -2.78
CA HIS A 3 -45.48 -5.73 -3.31
C HIS A 3 -45.21 -5.41 -4.80
N ASN A 4 -44.04 -4.89 -5.20
CA ASN A 4 -42.83 -4.55 -4.45
C ASN A 4 -42.01 -3.53 -5.27
N GLY A 5 -41.67 -2.40 -4.67
CA GLY A 5 -40.54 -1.59 -5.14
C GLY A 5 -39.26 -2.37 -4.91
N SER A 6 -38.40 -2.41 -5.92
CA SER A 6 -37.10 -3.05 -5.85
C SER A 6 -36.27 -2.47 -4.70
N PRO A 7 -35.60 -3.31 -3.89
CA PRO A 7 -34.86 -2.86 -2.72
C PRO A 7 -33.60 -2.07 -3.12
N LYS A 8 -33.41 -0.92 -2.46
CA LYS A 8 -32.13 -0.22 -2.34
C LYS A 8 -31.07 -1.22 -1.86
N VAL A 9 -29.98 -1.39 -2.60
CA VAL A 9 -28.77 -2.03 -2.07
C VAL A 9 -27.72 -0.98 -1.74
N ASN A 10 -27.49 -0.91 -0.43
CA ASN A 10 -26.59 -0.07 0.34
C ASN A 10 -25.14 -0.12 -0.18
N GLY A 11 -24.40 0.99 0.03
CA GLY A 11 -22.96 1.06 -0.22
C GLY A 11 -22.23 -0.11 0.40
N LYS A 12 -21.36 -0.76 -0.40
CA LYS A 12 -20.47 -1.81 0.11
C LYS A 12 -19.68 -1.22 1.28
N PRO A 13 -19.58 -1.89 2.44
CA PRO A 13 -18.53 -1.53 3.40
C PRO A 13 -17.22 -1.56 2.63
N ALA A 14 -16.39 -0.53 2.81
CA ALA A 14 -15.08 -0.48 2.17
C ALA A 14 -14.32 -1.74 2.57
N SER A 15 -14.31 -2.72 1.66
CA SER A 15 -13.62 -3.99 1.88
C SER A 15 -12.16 -3.65 2.09
N ASN A 16 -11.64 -3.89 3.30
CA ASN A 16 -10.22 -3.75 3.59
C ASN A 16 -9.37 -4.76 2.78
N ARG A 17 -10.02 -5.70 2.08
CA ARG A 17 -9.39 -6.65 1.18
C ARG A 17 -9.19 -6.07 -0.22
N LEU A 18 -7.99 -6.28 -0.75
CA LEU A 18 -7.57 -5.98 -2.11
C LEU A 18 -7.52 -7.28 -2.93
N ALA A 19 -8.16 -7.27 -4.10
CA ALA A 19 -8.02 -8.34 -5.07
C ALA A 19 -6.77 -8.12 -5.93
N LEU A 20 -5.90 -9.12 -5.99
CA LEU A 20 -4.65 -9.14 -6.74
C LEU A 20 -4.72 -10.25 -7.80
N PRO A 21 -5.08 -9.91 -9.06
CA PRO A 21 -5.06 -10.86 -10.17
C PRO A 21 -3.63 -11.22 -10.55
N THR A 22 -3.37 -12.51 -10.66
CA THR A 22 -2.07 -13.12 -11.02
C THR A 22 -2.30 -14.10 -12.18
N ALA A 23 -1.23 -14.68 -12.72
CA ALA A 23 -1.32 -15.69 -13.76
C ALA A 23 -2.02 -16.99 -13.29
N GLU A 24 -1.96 -17.31 -11.99
CA GLU A 24 -2.51 -18.53 -11.40
C GLU A 24 -3.90 -18.35 -10.77
N GLY A 25 -4.38 -17.11 -10.63
CA GLY A 25 -5.67 -16.83 -10.03
C GLY A 25 -5.75 -15.46 -9.37
N VAL A 26 -6.70 -15.28 -8.45
CA VAL A 26 -6.92 -14.03 -7.73
C VAL A 26 -6.63 -14.22 -6.25
N TYR A 27 -5.64 -13.49 -5.74
CA TYR A 27 -5.38 -13.40 -4.31
C TYR A 27 -6.26 -12.33 -3.68
N LEU A 28 -6.92 -12.65 -2.57
CA LEU A 28 -7.71 -11.70 -1.80
C LEU A 28 -6.95 -11.37 -0.51
N VAL A 29 -6.21 -10.27 -0.53
CA VAL A 29 -5.23 -9.88 0.51
C VAL A 29 -5.82 -8.78 1.39
N ASP A 30 -5.63 -8.86 2.71
CA ASP A 30 -5.95 -7.74 3.60
C ASP A 30 -4.92 -6.62 3.40
N LYS A 31 -5.36 -5.39 3.13
CA LYS A 31 -4.45 -4.25 2.95
C LYS A 31 -3.56 -4.04 4.18
N THR A 32 -4.06 -4.27 5.39
CA THR A 32 -3.24 -4.15 6.62
C THR A 32 -2.11 -5.16 6.69
N SER A 33 -2.18 -6.26 5.95
CA SER A 33 -1.13 -7.30 5.91
C SER A 33 0.03 -6.98 4.96
N ILE A 34 -0.11 -5.94 4.14
CA ILE A 34 0.89 -5.51 3.14
C ILE A 34 1.92 -4.61 3.82
N ILE A 35 3.19 -5.01 3.77
CA ILE A 35 4.33 -4.21 4.24
C ILE A 35 4.67 -3.13 3.22
N ARG A 36 4.78 -3.52 1.95
CA ARG A 36 5.23 -2.65 0.86
C ARG A 36 4.88 -3.23 -0.51
N VAL A 37 4.90 -2.36 -1.51
CA VAL A 37 4.73 -2.71 -2.93
C VAL A 37 5.89 -2.13 -3.72
N GLU A 38 6.54 -2.96 -4.52
CA GLU A 38 7.63 -2.54 -5.41
C GLU A 38 7.24 -2.66 -6.87
N ALA A 39 7.68 -1.70 -7.68
CA ALA A 39 7.59 -1.77 -9.13
C ALA A 39 8.68 -2.70 -9.68
N MET A 40 8.28 -3.59 -10.60
CA MET A 40 9.17 -4.42 -11.41
C MET A 40 8.76 -4.27 -12.88
N SER A 41 9.21 -3.19 -13.53
CA SER A 41 8.79 -2.83 -14.90
C SER A 41 7.25 -2.72 -15.01
N ASN A 42 6.59 -3.58 -15.78
CA ASN A 42 5.13 -3.62 -15.94
C ASN A 42 4.41 -4.44 -14.86
N TYR A 43 5.13 -4.90 -13.85
CA TYR A 43 4.60 -5.66 -12.73
C TYR A 43 4.76 -4.90 -11.42
N SER A 44 3.98 -5.31 -10.43
CA SER A 44 4.16 -4.90 -9.04
C SER A 44 4.30 -6.14 -8.16
N THR A 45 5.19 -6.07 -7.19
CA THR A 45 5.39 -7.12 -6.18
C THR A 45 4.89 -6.62 -4.84
N PHE A 46 3.89 -7.32 -4.31
CA PHE A 46 3.34 -7.09 -2.98
C PHE A 46 4.10 -7.95 -1.97
N TYR A 47 4.63 -7.32 -0.93
CA TYR A 47 5.33 -7.98 0.17
C TYR A 47 4.42 -7.97 1.40
N LEU A 48 4.10 -9.16 1.92
CA LEU A 48 3.20 -9.34 3.06
C LEU A 48 3.96 -9.67 4.34
N HIS A 49 3.34 -9.43 5.50
CA HIS A 49 3.95 -9.65 6.81
C HIS A 49 4.33 -11.12 7.11
N ASP A 50 3.68 -12.08 6.46
CA ASP A 50 3.99 -13.51 6.59
C ASP A 50 5.11 -13.98 5.63
N HIS A 51 5.94 -13.03 5.18
CA HIS A 51 7.02 -13.20 4.21
C HIS A 51 6.57 -13.69 2.83
N LYS A 52 5.27 -13.69 2.53
CA LYS A 52 4.77 -14.01 1.19
C LYS A 52 4.97 -12.83 0.24
N LYS A 53 5.16 -13.17 -1.03
CA LYS A 53 5.24 -12.21 -2.14
C LYS A 53 4.22 -12.57 -3.20
N ILE A 54 3.53 -11.57 -3.73
CA ILE A 54 2.55 -11.73 -4.80
C ILE A 54 2.91 -10.79 -5.94
N VAL A 55 3.13 -11.34 -7.13
CA VAL A 55 3.46 -10.59 -8.33
C VAL A 55 2.22 -10.43 -9.19
N VAL A 56 1.92 -9.19 -9.58
CA VAL A 56 0.73 -8.84 -10.38
C VAL A 56 1.12 -8.05 -11.62
N SER A 57 0.41 -8.26 -12.72
CA SER A 57 0.63 -7.60 -14.01
C SER A 57 -0.07 -6.24 -14.10
N LYS A 58 0.11 -5.42 -13.06
CA LYS A 58 -0.38 -4.04 -12.96
C LYS A 58 0.70 -3.16 -12.38
N THR A 59 0.70 -1.90 -12.79
CA THR A 59 1.76 -0.96 -12.43
C THR A 59 1.59 -0.41 -11.02
N LEU A 60 2.70 0.04 -10.43
CA LEU A 60 2.68 0.68 -9.11
C LEU A 60 1.77 1.91 -9.08
N LYS A 61 1.70 2.66 -10.20
CA LYS A 61 0.82 3.82 -10.36
C LYS A 61 -0.66 3.45 -10.23
N GLU A 62 -1.08 2.32 -10.79
CA GLU A 62 -2.47 1.87 -10.65
C GLU A 62 -2.80 1.53 -9.20
N TYR A 63 -1.88 0.88 -8.48
CA TYR A 63 -2.09 0.51 -7.09
C TYR A 63 -2.00 1.68 -6.12
N GLU A 64 -1.24 2.72 -6.43
CA GLU A 64 -1.20 3.96 -5.64
C GLU A 64 -2.59 4.54 -5.40
N HIS A 65 -3.48 4.49 -6.40
CA HIS A 65 -4.86 5.01 -6.30
C HIS A 65 -5.82 4.06 -5.58
N VAL A 66 -5.44 2.78 -5.41
CA VAL A 66 -6.31 1.73 -4.83
C VAL A 66 -5.94 1.45 -3.37
N LEU A 67 -4.67 1.67 -3.02
CA LEU A 67 -4.18 1.62 -1.66
C LEU A 67 -4.67 2.85 -0.89
N ASN A 68 -5.01 2.66 0.39
CA ASN A 68 -5.50 3.77 1.21
C ASN A 68 -4.35 4.75 1.45
N GLU A 69 -4.51 6.00 1.03
CA GLU A 69 -3.54 7.05 1.28
C GLU A 69 -3.24 7.21 2.77
N ASP A 70 -4.15 6.92 3.70
CA ASP A 70 -3.91 7.00 5.16
C ASP A 70 -2.88 6.00 5.69
N MET A 71 -2.74 4.86 5.02
CA MET A 71 -1.83 3.78 5.43
C MET A 71 -0.60 3.68 4.53
N PHE A 72 -0.73 4.04 3.26
CA PHE A 72 0.29 3.82 2.25
C PHE A 72 0.85 5.14 1.74
N LEU A 73 2.17 5.19 1.55
CA LEU A 73 2.84 6.34 0.97
C LEU A 73 3.86 5.89 -0.08
N ARG A 74 3.84 6.55 -1.24
CA ARG A 74 4.86 6.38 -2.27
C ARG A 74 6.09 7.23 -1.93
N ILE A 75 7.18 6.57 -1.56
CA ILE A 75 8.41 7.22 -1.05
C ILE A 75 9.47 7.45 -2.13
N ASN A 76 9.36 6.76 -3.27
CA ASN A 76 10.21 6.96 -4.45
C ASN A 76 9.48 6.45 -5.71
N ARG A 77 10.16 6.46 -6.87
CA ARG A 77 9.54 6.05 -8.15
C ARG A 77 9.13 4.59 -8.22
N SER A 78 9.68 3.71 -7.38
CA SER A 78 9.51 2.27 -7.46
C SER A 78 8.94 1.63 -6.20
N VAL A 79 8.66 2.38 -5.14
CA VAL A 79 8.20 1.82 -3.87
C VAL A 79 7.06 2.60 -3.23
N ILE A 80 6.02 1.88 -2.85
CA ILE A 80 4.97 2.31 -1.91
C ILE A 80 5.16 1.50 -0.62
N VAL A 81 5.21 2.18 0.53
CA VAL A 81 5.35 1.53 1.84
C VAL A 81 4.07 1.69 2.65
N ASN A 82 3.77 0.72 3.50
CA ASN A 82 2.79 0.90 4.57
C ASN A 82 3.48 1.55 5.77
N LEU A 83 2.93 2.67 6.23
CA LEU A 83 3.51 3.47 7.32
C LEU A 83 3.52 2.73 8.66
N GLU A 84 2.58 1.81 8.88
CA GLU A 84 2.51 1.02 10.13
C GLU A 84 3.67 0.03 10.28
N TYR A 85 4.35 -0.31 9.19
CA TYR A 85 5.47 -1.25 9.20
C TYR A 85 6.85 -0.56 9.17
N ILE A 86 6.90 0.76 9.36
CA ILE A 86 8.14 1.51 9.49
C ILE A 86 8.67 1.37 10.92
N VAL A 87 9.91 0.89 11.06
CA VAL A 87 10.62 0.77 12.35
C VAL A 87 11.41 2.04 12.64
N LYS A 88 12.10 2.57 11.63
CA LYS A 88 13.02 3.68 11.83
C LYS A 88 13.17 4.50 10.55
N TYR A 89 13.19 5.82 10.69
CA TYR A 89 13.66 6.73 9.66
C TYR A 89 15.05 7.27 10.03
N ARG A 90 16.01 7.14 9.12
CA ARG A 90 17.38 7.65 9.25
C ARG A 90 17.52 8.89 8.40
N LYS A 91 17.92 10.01 9.02
CA LYS A 91 18.07 11.30 8.35
C LYS A 91 19.22 11.25 7.33
N GLY A 92 18.99 11.85 6.17
CA GLY A 92 19.97 12.01 5.08
C GLY A 92 19.41 12.88 3.96
N ASP A 93 20.09 12.88 2.81
CA ASP A 93 19.55 13.42 1.56
C ASP A 93 18.41 12.50 1.07
N GLY A 94 17.17 12.94 1.25
CA GLY A 94 15.98 12.07 1.21
C GLY A 94 15.80 11.18 2.45
N GLY A 95 16.86 10.49 2.89
CA GLY A 95 16.88 9.61 4.06
C GLY A 95 16.51 8.16 3.73
N THR A 96 16.53 7.30 4.75
CA THR A 96 16.33 5.85 4.61
C THR A 96 15.30 5.35 5.62
N LEU A 97 14.33 4.56 5.16
CA LEU A 97 13.40 3.82 6.00
C LEU A 97 13.92 2.42 6.28
N GLU A 98 13.78 1.98 7.52
CA GLU A 98 13.93 0.59 7.96
C GLU A 98 12.52 0.04 8.22
N MET A 99 12.19 -1.07 7.56
CA MET A 99 10.90 -1.75 7.68
C MET A 99 10.99 -2.89 8.70
N THR A 100 9.84 -3.34 9.20
CA THR A 100 9.74 -4.49 10.15
C THR A 100 10.27 -5.82 9.60
N ASP A 101 10.29 -6.01 8.28
CA ASP A 101 10.91 -7.17 7.64
C ASP A 101 12.44 -7.05 7.51
N GLY A 102 13.04 -5.98 8.05
CA GLY A 102 14.46 -5.66 7.97
C GLY A 102 14.89 -5.01 6.65
N THR A 103 13.96 -4.78 5.70
CA THR A 103 14.28 -4.09 4.45
C THR A 103 14.62 -2.63 4.72
N GLU A 104 15.72 -2.14 4.12
CA GLU A 104 16.06 -0.72 4.09
C GLU A 104 15.73 -0.11 2.73
N ILE A 105 15.06 1.04 2.72
CA ILE A 105 14.54 1.67 1.49
C ILE A 105 14.85 3.16 1.47
N GLU A 106 15.51 3.61 0.41
CA GLU A 106 15.80 5.03 0.20
C GLU A 106 14.54 5.83 -0.16
N VAL A 107 14.39 6.97 0.49
CA VAL A 107 13.33 7.93 0.23
C VAL A 107 13.88 8.96 -0.74
N SER A 108 13.15 9.25 -1.81
CA SER A 108 13.54 10.34 -2.71
C SER A 108 13.45 11.69 -2.00
N SER A 109 14.38 12.61 -2.27
CA SER A 109 14.41 13.94 -1.67
C SER A 109 13.08 14.70 -1.82
N SER A 110 12.41 14.57 -2.96
CA SER A 110 11.10 15.18 -3.24
C SER A 110 9.93 14.58 -2.44
N ARG A 111 10.09 13.37 -1.88
CA ARG A 111 9.07 12.71 -1.03
C ARG A 111 9.36 12.82 0.46
N LYS A 112 10.53 13.32 0.83
CA LYS A 112 10.95 13.48 2.23
C LYS A 112 9.96 14.32 3.03
N GLU A 113 9.55 15.47 2.51
CA GLU A 113 8.63 16.37 3.21
C GLU A 113 7.28 15.69 3.50
N ALA A 114 6.67 15.08 2.49
CA ALA A 114 5.42 14.32 2.65
C ALA A 114 5.57 13.15 3.63
N LEU A 115 6.70 12.44 3.62
CA LEU A 115 6.96 11.38 4.60
C LEU A 115 7.06 11.93 6.03
N MET A 116 7.75 13.04 6.22
CA MET A 116 7.91 13.66 7.54
C MET A 116 6.57 14.15 8.08
N GLU A 117 5.73 14.78 7.25
CA GLU A 117 4.37 15.14 7.63
C GLU A 117 3.60 13.91 8.11
N ARG A 118 3.64 12.81 7.35
CA ARG A 118 2.90 11.59 7.68
C ARG A 118 3.40 10.83 8.92
N LEU A 119 4.68 10.97 9.27
CA LEU A 119 5.28 10.30 10.44
C LEU A 119 5.18 11.11 11.73
N PHE A 120 5.13 12.44 11.63
CA PHE A 120 5.25 13.35 12.78
C PHE A 120 4.05 14.29 12.94
N ASP A 121 3.01 14.19 12.12
CA ASP A 121 1.76 14.91 12.37
C ASP A 121 1.08 14.35 13.63
N GLU A 122 1.16 15.11 14.73
CA GLU A 122 0.54 14.79 16.02
C GLU A 122 -0.99 15.00 16.02
N ARG A 123 -1.58 15.37 14.87
CA ARG A 123 -3.05 15.44 14.71
C ARG A 123 -3.60 14.09 14.25
N LYS A 124 -3.56 13.09 15.13
CA LYS A 124 -4.31 11.84 14.95
C LYS A 124 -5.31 11.61 16.07
#